data_AF-A0AAJ1D2D2-F1
#
_entry.id   AF-A0AAJ1D2D2-F1
#
_cell.length_a   1.000
_cell.length_b   1.000
_cell.length_c   1.000
_cell.angle_alpha   90.00
_cell.angle_beta   90.00
_cell.angle_gamma   90.00
#
_symmetry.space_group_name_H-M   'P 1'
#
loop_
_entity.id
_entity.type
_entity.pdbx_description
1 polymer ?
#
loop_
_entity_poly.entity_id
_entity_poly.type
_entity_poly.pdbx_seq_one_letter_code
_entity_poly.pdbx_strand_id
1 'polypeptide(L)' 'MQNVDDDEVQSTYREACRLTGMICLRKASDGDVISREEIKRDLILLLRARLERSDEVEPALMFAIEQLMEPPP' A
#
# COMPACT_ATOMS: atom_id res chain seq x y z
N MET A 1 18.86 -13.72 -16.89
CA MET A 1 17.46 -13.26 -16.86
C MET A 1 16.88 -13.15 -15.44
N GLN A 2 17.69 -13.38 -14.38
CA GLN A 2 17.26 -13.24 -12.97
C GLN A 2 17.18 -11.78 -12.47
N ASN A 3 17.95 -10.84 -13.05
CA ASN A 3 18.06 -9.49 -12.47
C ASN A 3 16.85 -8.57 -12.72
N VAL A 4 16.04 -8.82 -13.75
CA VAL A 4 14.90 -7.95 -14.10
C VAL A 4 13.73 -8.16 -13.13
N ASP A 5 13.50 -9.41 -12.73
CA ASP A 5 12.42 -9.80 -11.82
C ASP A 5 12.68 -9.26 -10.39
N ASP A 6 13.94 -9.35 -9.93
CA ASP A 6 14.35 -8.80 -8.62
C ASP A 6 14.21 -7.27 -8.56
N ASP A 7 14.49 -6.56 -9.65
CA ASP A 7 14.36 -5.10 -9.74
C ASP A 7 12.88 -4.66 -9.72
N GLU A 8 12.00 -5.39 -10.42
CA GLU A 8 10.55 -5.15 -10.42
C GLU A 8 9.90 -5.44 -9.05
N VAL A 9 10.33 -6.53 -8.40
CA VAL A 9 9.90 -6.86 -7.03
C VAL A 9 10.36 -5.79 -6.04
N GLN A 10 11.62 -5.33 -6.13
CA GLN A 10 12.11 -4.24 -5.29
C GLN A 10 11.36 -2.93 -5.54
N SER A 11 11.03 -2.63 -6.79
CA SER A 11 10.24 -1.46 -7.15
C SER A 11 8.84 -1.51 -6.50
N THR A 12 8.17 -2.66 -6.61
CA THR A 12 6.84 -2.90 -6.02
C THR A 12 6.86 -2.78 -4.50
N TYR A 13 7.86 -3.40 -3.85
CA TYR A 13 8.02 -3.31 -2.40
C TYR A 13 8.27 -1.88 -1.91
N ARG A 14 9.18 -1.16 -2.56
CA ARG A 14 9.49 0.23 -2.20
C ARG A 14 8.27 1.13 -2.34
N GLU A 15 7.51 0.96 -3.41
CA GLU A 15 6.31 1.75 -3.66
C GLU A 15 5.20 1.42 -2.66
N ALA A 16 5.03 0.15 -2.29
CA ALA A 16 4.10 -0.27 -1.24
C ALA A 16 4.45 0.35 0.12
N CYS A 17 5.74 0.35 0.48
CA CYS A 17 6.23 1.03 1.68
C CYS A 17 5.99 2.54 1.62
N ARG A 18 6.21 3.17 0.46
CA ARG A 18 5.97 4.61 0.25
C ARG A 18 4.49 4.95 0.45
N LEU A 19 3.58 4.22 -0.20
CA LEU A 19 2.13 4.43 -0.07
C LEU A 19 1.66 4.29 1.37
N THR A 20 2.11 3.22 2.04
CA THR A 20 1.79 2.97 3.45
C THR A 20 2.35 4.09 4.35
N GLY A 21 3.60 4.50 4.12
CA GLY A 21 4.24 5.59 4.85
C GLY A 21 3.52 6.93 4.68
N MET A 22 3.06 7.25 3.47
CA MET A 22 2.27 8.47 3.20
C MET A 22 0.96 8.49 3.99
N ILE A 23 0.27 7.35 4.12
CA ILE A 23 -0.93 7.23 4.96
C ILE A 23 -0.59 7.46 6.42
N CYS A 24 0.47 6.83 6.94
CA CYS A 24 0.93 7.02 8.31
C CYS A 24 1.25 8.49 8.60
N LEU A 25 1.97 9.17 7.69
CA LEU A 25 2.31 10.59 7.82
C LEU A 25 1.06 11.48 7.82
N ARG A 26 0.11 11.22 6.91
CA ARG A 26 -1.17 11.95 6.86
C ARG A 26 -1.91 11.81 8.19
N LYS A 27 -2.11 10.57 8.67
CA LYS A 27 -2.82 10.32 9.94
C LYS A 27 -2.09 10.94 11.13
N ALA A 28 -0.76 10.87 11.18
CA ALA A 28 0.03 11.53 12.22
C ALA A 28 -0.19 13.05 12.23
N SER A 29 -0.21 13.67 11.04
CA SER A 29 -0.49 15.09 10.88
C SER A 29 -1.90 15.48 11.33
N ASP A 30 -2.88 14.61 11.09
CA ASP A 30 -4.28 14.83 11.45
C ASP A 30 -4.57 14.53 12.93
N GLY A 31 -3.61 13.95 13.66
CA GLY A 31 -3.80 13.47 15.04
C GLY A 31 -4.65 12.19 15.13
N ASP A 32 -4.78 11.46 14.03
CA ASP A 32 -5.57 10.25 13.91
C ASP A 32 -4.87 9.02 14.50
N VAL A 33 -5.67 7.98 14.79
CA VAL A 33 -5.18 6.68 15.21
C VAL A 33 -4.38 6.01 14.08
N ILE A 34 -3.12 5.67 14.38
CA ILE A 34 -2.28 4.85 13.49
C ILE A 34 -2.31 3.42 14.01
N SER A 35 -3.17 2.60 13.39
CA SER A 35 -3.24 1.17 13.64
C SER A 35 -3.17 0.42 12.31
N ARG A 36 -2.78 -0.86 12.38
CA ARG A 36 -2.78 -1.73 11.20
C ARG A 36 -4.14 -1.78 10.50
N GLU A 37 -5.22 -1.80 11.28
CA GLU A 37 -6.59 -1.84 10.75
C GLU A 37 -6.96 -0.55 10.02
N GLU A 38 -6.59 0.60 10.59
CA GLU A 38 -6.85 1.92 10.01
C GLU A 38 -6.02 2.14 8.73
N ILE A 39 -4.75 1.75 8.73
CA ILE A 39 -3.90 1.81 7.54
C ILE A 39 -4.46 0.93 6.42
N LYS A 40 -4.86 -0.31 6.74
CA LYS A 40 -5.50 -1.23 5.77
C LYS A 40 -6.77 -0.63 5.19
N ARG A 41 -7.60 0.02 6.03
CA ARG A 41 -8.82 0.69 5.60
C ARG A 41 -8.53 1.81 4.60
N ASP A 42 -7.57 2.67 4.90
CA ASP A 42 -7.16 3.76 4.02
C ASP A 42 -6.63 3.27 2.67
N LEU A 43 -5.83 2.18 2.66
CA LEU A 43 -5.35 1.56 1.42
C LEU A 43 -6.49 0.96 0.58
N ILE A 44 -7.47 0.29 1.21
CA ILE A 44 -8.65 -0.24 0.50
C ILE A 44 -9.50 0.90 -0.09
N LEU A 45 -9.64 2.02 0.63
CA LEU A 45 -10.34 3.20 0.11
C LEU A 45 -9.62 3.79 -1.10
N LEU A 46 -8.29 3.86 -1.06
CA LEU A 46 -7.48 4.29 -2.19
C LEU A 46 -7.67 3.36 -3.40
N LEU A 47 -7.68 2.04 -3.19
CA LEU A 47 -7.92 1.05 -4.23
C LEU A 47 -9.29 1.25 -4.90
N ARG A 48 -10.35 1.40 -4.10
CA ARG A 48 -11.71 1.66 -4.62
C ARG A 48 -11.76 2.94 -5.45
N ALA A 49 -11.13 4.01 -4.96
CA ALA A 49 -11.11 5.29 -5.66
C ALA A 49 -10.34 5.24 -6.99
N ARG A 50 -9.40 4.30 -7.18
CA ARG A 50 -8.72 4.06 -8.47
C ARG A 50 -9.56 3.20 -9.40
N LEU A 51 -10.17 2.14 -8.89
CA LEU A 51 -11.09 1.29 -9.65
C LEU A 51 -12.27 2.09 -10.23
N GLU A 52 -12.84 3.00 -9.44
CA GLU A 52 -13.93 3.89 -9.88
C GLU A 52 -13.52 4.83 -11.03
N ARG A 53 -12.23 5.18 -11.10
CA ARG A 53 -11.67 6.03 -12.17
C ARG A 53 -11.26 5.25 -13.42
N SER A 54 -11.42 3.92 -13.42
CA SER A 54 -10.88 3.02 -14.46
C SER A 54 -9.37 3.14 -14.62
N ASP A 55 -8.66 3.57 -13.56
CA ASP A 55 -7.21 3.60 -13.55
C ASP A 55 -6.67 2.17 -13.38
N GLU A 56 -5.54 1.87 -14.03
CA GLU A 56 -4.84 0.61 -13.80
C GLU A 56 -4.42 0.53 -12.32
N VAL A 57 -4.75 -0.59 -11.67
CA VAL A 57 -4.42 -0.78 -10.26
C VAL A 57 -2.93 -1.07 -10.14
N GLU A 58 -2.18 -0.12 -9.59
CA GLU A 58 -0.76 -0.31 -9.30
C GLU A 58 -0.53 -1.56 -8.43
N PRO A 59 0.33 -2.51 -8.86
CA PRO A 59 0.64 -3.73 -8.09
C PRO A 59 1.10 -3.47 -6.66
N ALA A 60 1.80 -2.36 -6.43
CA ALA A 60 2.27 -1.93 -5.12
C ALA A 60 1.14 -1.68 -4.11
N LEU A 61 -0.01 -1.18 -4.57
CA LEU A 61 -1.17 -0.94 -3.71
C LEU A 61 -1.81 -2.25 -3.27
N MET A 62 -1.95 -3.20 -4.18
CA MET A 62 -2.46 -4.55 -3.87
C MET A 62 -1.52 -5.26 -2.90
N PHE A 63 -0.22 -5.24 -3.19
CA PHE A 63 0.80 -5.83 -2.33
C PHE A 63 0.76 -5.25 -0.90
N ALA A 64 0.66 -3.92 -0.75
CA ALA A 64 0.55 -3.28 0.57
C ALA A 64 -0.68 -3.76 1.36
N ILE A 65 -1.83 -3.95 0.71
CA ILE A 65 -3.05 -4.44 1.35
C ILE A 65 -2.86 -5.88 1.81
N GLU A 66 -2.34 -6.75 0.95
CA GLU A 66 -2.10 -8.17 1.23
C GLU A 66 -1.19 -8.37 2.44
N GLN A 67 -0.08 -7.62 2.52
CA GLN A 67 0.84 -7.65 3.66
C GLN A 67 0.17 -7.24 4.99
N LEU A 68 -0.92 -6.47 4.93
CA LEU A 68 -1.70 -6.08 6.10
C LEU A 68 -2.91 -6.97 6.35
N MET A 69 -3.19 -7.97 5.52
CA MET A 69 -4.23 -8.99 5.75
C MET A 69 -3.70 -10.18 6.56
N GLU A 70 -2.45 -10.56 6.38
CA GLU A 70 -1.86 -11.71 7.09
C GLU A 70 -1.31 -11.31 8.47
N PRO A 71 -1.64 -12.01 9.58
CA PRO A 71 -1.00 -11.74 10.87
C PRO A 71 0.52 -11.73 10.70
N PRO A 72 1.27 -10.79 11.34
CA PRO A 72 2.72 -10.82 11.23
C PRO A 72 3.22 -12.20 11.69
N PRO A 73 4.27 -12.74 11.06
CA PRO A 73 4.89 -13.99 11.49
C PRO A 73 5.40 -13.91 12.94
#